data_AF-A0AAD9ZA19-F1
#
_entry.id   AF-A0AAD9ZA19-F1
#
_cell.length_a   1.000
_cell.length_b   1.000
_cell.length_c   1.000
_cell.angle_alpha   90.00
_cell.angle_beta   90.00
_cell.angle_gamma   90.00
#
_symmetry.space_group_name_H-M   'P 1'
#
loop_
_entity.id
_entity.type
_entity.pdbx_description
1 polymer ?
#
loop_
_entity_poly.entity_id
_entity_poly.type
_entity_poly.pdbx_seq_one_letter_code
_entity_poly.pdbx_strand_id
1 'polypeptide(L)'
;MWAYIAHCSFIKGWEKLPQSLRSQLSSSTLSDLSQFPSDWPELELLPLAATTATVPDTDNYASVSIAVLTTTSRGNVTINSTDTNDNPLVSPNWLLTITDQELAVQGFKRARQIANATGITIGPEFSPGPETQTDAQILEYIKQNLVPIHHASATCK
;
A
#
# COMPACT_ATOMS: atom_id res chain seq x y z
N MET A 1 20.64 17.10 -29.11
CA MET A 1 19.60 17.72 -28.27
C MET A 1 19.64 16.99 -26.94
N TRP A 2 20.21 17.61 -25.91
CA TRP A 2 20.42 16.98 -24.61
C TRP A 2 19.13 17.15 -23.80
N ALA A 3 18.41 16.06 -23.57
CA ALA A 3 17.31 16.06 -22.62
C ALA A 3 17.90 16.17 -21.22
N TYR A 4 17.56 17.25 -20.52
CA TYR A 4 17.74 17.37 -19.08
C TYR A 4 16.95 16.22 -18.43
N ILE A 5 17.63 15.16 -18.02
CA ILE A 5 17.07 14.22 -17.05
C ILE A 5 17.06 14.99 -15.73
N ALA A 6 15.90 15.59 -15.42
CA ALA A 6 15.63 16.03 -14.07
C ALA A 6 15.92 14.84 -13.15
N HIS A 7 16.84 15.02 -12.20
CA HIS A 7 17.14 14.04 -11.17
C HIS A 7 15.89 13.88 -10.31
N CYS A 8 14.92 13.08 -10.77
CA CYS A 8 13.93 12.50 -9.89
C CYS A 8 14.66 11.38 -9.17
N SER A 9 15.20 11.68 -7.98
CA SER A 9 15.66 10.66 -7.05
C SER A 9 14.58 9.58 -7.00
N PHE A 10 14.92 8.34 -7.35
CA PHE A 10 13.98 7.22 -7.27
C PHE A 10 13.35 7.25 -5.88
N ILE A 11 12.05 7.60 -5.78
CA ILE A 11 11.32 7.64 -4.52
C ILE A 11 10.98 6.18 -4.15
N LYS A 12 12.00 5.39 -3.85
CA LYS A 12 11.85 4.21 -3.00
C LYS A 12 12.24 4.65 -1.61
N GLY A 13 11.27 4.69 -0.71
CA GLY A 13 11.46 5.32 0.58
C GLY A 13 10.54 4.73 1.63
N TRP A 14 11.04 4.75 2.85
CA TRP A 14 10.29 4.41 4.05
C TRP A 14 9.92 5.71 4.75
N GLU A 15 8.64 5.86 5.08
CA GLU A 15 8.19 7.04 5.82
C GLU A 15 7.19 6.68 6.91
N LYS A 16 7.20 7.48 7.98
CA LYS A 16 6.03 7.65 8.84
C LYS A 16 4.96 8.39 8.03
N LEU A 17 3.69 8.09 8.27
CA LEU A 17 2.61 8.83 7.63
C LEU A 17 2.73 10.33 7.96
N PRO A 18 2.78 11.24 6.96
CA PRO A 18 2.92 12.67 7.21
C PRO A 18 1.79 13.22 8.09
N GLN A 19 2.09 14.24 8.90
CA GLN A 19 1.16 14.74 9.92
C GLN A 19 -0.20 15.17 9.35
N SER A 20 -0.24 15.70 8.12
CA SER A 20 -1.48 16.10 7.44
C SER A 20 -2.45 14.94 7.18
N LEU A 21 -1.93 13.73 7.02
CA LEU A 21 -2.70 12.51 6.84
C LEU A 21 -2.84 11.75 8.17
N ARG A 22 -1.79 11.74 8.99
CA ARG A 22 -1.78 11.11 10.31
C ARG A 22 -2.82 11.67 11.25
N SER A 23 -3.12 12.97 11.18
CA SER A 23 -4.15 13.61 12.01
C SER A 23 -5.57 13.13 11.71
N GLN A 24 -5.78 12.39 10.60
CA GLN A 24 -7.08 11.82 10.23
C GLN A 24 -7.31 10.43 10.82
N LEU A 25 -6.30 9.82 11.44
CA LEU A 25 -6.40 8.50 12.06
C LEU A 25 -7.22 8.57 13.36
N SER A 26 -7.92 7.49 13.67
CA SER A 26 -8.65 7.40 14.94
C SER A 26 -7.71 7.30 16.15
N SER A 27 -8.20 7.68 17.33
CA SER A 27 -7.42 7.58 18.57
C SER A 27 -6.98 6.14 18.87
N SER A 28 -7.81 5.15 18.53
CA SER A 28 -7.46 3.72 18.62
C SER A 28 -6.31 3.37 17.70
N THR A 29 -6.36 3.79 16.44
CA THR A 29 -5.26 3.56 15.49
C THR A 29 -3.97 4.22 15.97
N LEU A 30 -4.02 5.47 16.45
CA LEU A 30 -2.84 6.15 16.99
C LEU A 30 -2.26 5.41 18.22
N SER A 31 -3.12 4.87 19.08
CA SER A 31 -2.71 4.04 20.21
C SER A 31 -2.03 2.75 19.75
N ASP A 32 -2.58 2.04 18.78
CA ASP A 32 -1.96 0.83 18.22
C ASP A 32 -0.60 1.12 17.59
N LEU A 33 -0.50 2.21 16.81
CA LEU A 33 0.75 2.60 16.17
C LEU A 33 1.83 3.06 17.16
N SER A 34 1.44 3.51 18.35
CA SER A 34 2.39 3.87 19.42
C SER A 34 3.12 2.67 20.02
N GLN A 35 2.64 1.44 19.76
CA GLN A 35 3.32 0.21 20.21
C GLN A 35 4.55 -0.14 19.37
N PHE A 36 4.65 0.40 18.16
CA PHE A 36 5.84 0.25 17.31
C PHE A 36 6.91 1.29 17.70
N PRO A 37 8.20 1.01 17.45
CA PRO A 37 9.26 2.01 17.67
C PRO A 37 8.98 3.34 16.96
N SER A 38 9.38 4.44 17.59
CA SER A 38 9.07 5.79 17.11
C SER A 38 9.73 6.13 15.76
N ASP A 39 10.82 5.44 15.42
CA ASP A 39 11.56 5.55 14.15
C ASP A 39 11.12 4.49 13.11
N TRP A 40 10.24 3.55 13.48
CA TRP A 40 9.77 2.52 12.56
C TRP A 40 8.85 3.13 11.49
N PRO A 41 9.09 2.85 10.19
CA PRO A 41 8.27 3.39 9.12
C PRO A 41 6.91 2.70 9.07
N GLU A 42 5.90 3.44 8.63
CA GLU A 42 4.53 2.94 8.50
C GLU A 42 4.21 2.59 7.05
N LEU A 43 4.82 3.31 6.11
CA LEU A 43 4.64 3.13 4.67
C LEU A 43 5.98 2.87 3.97
N GLU A 44 5.96 1.99 2.97
CA GLU A 44 6.99 1.91 1.92
C GLU A 44 6.40 2.42 0.61
N LEU A 45 7.09 3.37 -0.02
CA LEU A 45 6.76 3.87 -1.35
C LEU A 45 7.39 2.96 -2.40
N LEU A 46 6.55 2.40 -3.28
CA LEU A 46 6.92 1.39 -4.26
C LEU A 46 6.55 1.88 -5.67
N PRO A 47 7.46 2.61 -6.36
CA PRO A 47 7.28 2.95 -7.77
C PRO A 47 7.54 1.70 -8.61
N LEU A 48 6.52 0.87 -8.75
CA LEU A 48 6.56 -0.39 -9.51
C LEU A 48 5.98 -0.17 -10.90
N ALA A 49 6.60 -0.74 -11.93
CA ALA A 49 6.00 -0.84 -13.26
C ALA A 49 5.01 -2.02 -13.31
N ALA A 50 3.99 -1.97 -12.45
CA ALA A 50 2.98 -3.01 -12.30
C ALA A 50 1.65 -2.42 -11.87
N THR A 51 0.55 -2.99 -12.35
CA THR A 51 -0.82 -2.58 -12.03
C THR A 51 -1.75 -3.79 -11.97
N THR A 52 -2.80 -3.71 -11.17
CA THR A 52 -3.91 -4.68 -11.18
C THR A 52 -4.97 -4.32 -12.21
N ALA A 53 -4.98 -3.07 -12.69
CA ALA A 53 -5.91 -2.61 -13.70
C ALA A 53 -5.47 -3.06 -15.10
N THR A 54 -6.42 -3.44 -15.93
CA THR A 54 -6.17 -3.67 -17.36
C THR A 54 -5.89 -2.34 -18.05
N VAL A 55 -4.67 -2.14 -18.52
CA VAL A 55 -4.25 -0.94 -19.27
C VAL A 55 -4.10 -1.29 -20.76
N PRO A 56 -4.58 -0.44 -21.69
CA PRO A 56 -4.25 -0.58 -23.10
C PRO A 56 -2.75 -0.48 -23.38
N ASP A 57 -2.23 -1.29 -24.31
CA ASP A 57 -0.82 -1.21 -24.75
C ASP A 57 -0.51 0.00 -25.66
N THR A 58 -1.45 0.95 -25.78
CA THR A 58 -1.33 2.11 -26.67
C THR A 58 -0.68 3.33 -26.03
N ASP A 59 -0.58 3.35 -24.70
CA ASP A 59 -0.19 4.54 -23.92
C ASP A 59 0.93 4.24 -22.92
N ASN A 60 1.48 5.31 -22.33
CA ASN A 60 2.51 5.21 -21.29
C ASN A 60 1.87 5.38 -19.91
N TYR A 61 2.16 4.46 -18.99
CA TYR A 61 1.64 4.47 -17.62
C TYR A 61 2.77 4.52 -16.61
N ALA A 62 2.48 5.15 -15.48
CA ALA A 62 3.29 5.09 -14.27
C ALA A 62 2.39 4.72 -13.09
N SER A 63 2.93 3.95 -12.16
CA SER A 63 2.21 3.49 -10.97
C SER A 63 3.03 3.75 -9.72
N VAL A 64 2.33 4.15 -8.66
CA VAL A 64 2.86 4.31 -7.32
C VAL A 64 2.05 3.41 -6.41
N SER A 65 2.70 2.37 -5.88
CA SER A 65 2.11 1.46 -4.90
C SER A 65 2.63 1.81 -3.50
N ILE A 66 1.86 1.43 -2.48
CA ILE A 66 2.19 1.65 -1.08
C ILE A 66 2.11 0.30 -0.37
N ALA A 67 3.14 -0.04 0.40
CA ALA A 67 3.04 -1.13 1.37
C ALA A 67 2.87 -0.56 2.78
N VAL A 68 1.96 -1.17 3.55
CA VAL A 68 1.80 -0.89 4.98
C VAL A 68 2.76 -1.78 5.76
N LEU A 69 3.60 -1.18 6.61
CA LEU A 69 4.71 -1.87 7.29
C LEU A 69 4.44 -2.12 8.77
N THR A 70 3.68 -1.25 9.42
CA THR A 70 3.23 -1.41 10.81
C THR A 70 1.89 -2.10 10.86
N THR A 71 1.79 -3.28 10.22
CA THR A 71 0.53 -4.03 10.19
C THR A 71 0.21 -4.57 11.58
N THR A 72 -1.04 -4.43 12.00
CA THR A 72 -1.57 -5.02 13.23
C THR A 72 -2.40 -6.28 12.95
N SER A 73 -2.87 -6.48 11.72
CA SER A 73 -3.50 -7.75 11.31
C SER A 73 -2.49 -8.90 11.38
N ARG A 74 -2.97 -10.07 11.82
CA ARG A 74 -2.16 -11.29 11.93
C ARG A 74 -2.86 -12.45 11.24
N GLY A 75 -2.13 -13.10 10.36
CA GLY A 75 -2.53 -14.32 9.67
C GLY A 75 -2.11 -15.59 10.40
N ASN A 76 -2.41 -16.73 9.77
CA ASN A 76 -1.95 -18.05 10.18
C ASN A 76 -1.64 -18.93 8.98
N VAL A 77 -0.87 -19.99 9.24
CA VAL A 77 -0.64 -21.10 8.31
C VAL A 77 -0.90 -22.38 9.08
N THR A 78 -1.75 -23.26 8.55
CA THR A 78 -2.10 -24.54 9.17
C THR A 78 -2.00 -25.68 8.15
N ILE A 79 -1.72 -26.89 8.64
CA ILE A 79 -1.77 -28.08 7.78
C ILE A 79 -3.23 -28.36 7.38
N ASN A 80 -3.44 -28.72 6.11
CA ASN A 80 -4.76 -29.10 5.60
C ASN A 80 -5.04 -30.61 5.82
N SER A 81 -4.00 -31.43 5.86
CA SER A 81 -4.09 -32.87 6.08
C SER A 81 -2.78 -33.43 6.65
N THR A 82 -2.69 -34.75 6.79
CA THR A 82 -1.45 -35.46 7.13
C THR A 82 -0.58 -35.82 5.92
N ASP A 83 -1.04 -35.58 4.69
CA ASP A 83 -0.27 -35.83 3.46
C ASP A 83 0.59 -34.60 3.12
N THR A 84 1.88 -34.81 2.93
CA THR A 84 2.82 -33.73 2.57
C THR A 84 2.65 -33.18 1.15
N ASN A 85 1.88 -33.86 0.29
CA ASN A 85 1.53 -33.37 -1.03
C ASN A 85 0.38 -32.35 -1.01
N ASP A 86 -0.36 -32.26 0.10
CA ASP A 86 -1.45 -31.30 0.25
C ASP A 86 -0.89 -29.93 0.66
N ASN A 87 -1.24 -28.90 -0.10
CA ASN A 87 -0.86 -27.53 0.23
C ASN A 87 -1.41 -27.12 1.61
N PRO A 88 -0.65 -26.34 2.39
CA PRO A 88 -1.15 -25.81 3.66
C PRO A 88 -2.25 -24.77 3.41
N LEU A 89 -3.10 -24.57 4.41
CA LEU A 89 -4.04 -23.46 4.45
C LEU A 89 -3.29 -22.20 4.89
N VAL A 90 -3.27 -21.18 4.04
CA VAL A 90 -2.61 -19.90 4.31
C VAL A 90 -3.68 -18.82 4.40
N SER A 91 -3.84 -18.23 5.58
CA SER A 91 -4.81 -17.15 5.83
C SER A 91 -4.06 -15.89 6.27
N PRO A 92 -3.72 -14.95 5.35
CA PRO A 92 -2.98 -13.74 5.71
C PRO A 92 -3.76 -12.76 6.60
N ASN A 93 -5.11 -12.83 6.55
CA ASN A 93 -6.02 -11.92 7.25
C ASN A 93 -5.71 -10.44 6.96
N TRP A 94 -5.42 -10.10 5.70
CA TRP A 94 -5.12 -8.72 5.32
C TRP A 94 -6.27 -7.78 5.64
N LEU A 95 -5.93 -6.58 6.13
CA LEU A 95 -6.88 -5.52 6.46
C LEU A 95 -7.95 -5.95 7.48
N LEU A 96 -7.64 -6.91 8.36
CA LEU A 96 -8.56 -7.37 9.40
C LEU A 96 -8.81 -6.29 10.45
N THR A 97 -7.78 -5.53 10.82
CA THR A 97 -7.86 -4.47 11.82
C THR A 97 -8.23 -3.12 11.22
N ILE A 98 -8.88 -2.26 12.01
CA ILE A 98 -9.17 -0.88 11.61
C ILE A 98 -7.88 -0.07 11.38
N THR A 99 -6.83 -0.34 12.18
CA THR A 99 -5.51 0.28 12.05
C THR A 99 -4.94 0.11 10.65
N ASP A 100 -4.98 -1.11 10.13
CA ASP A 100 -4.44 -1.45 8.80
C ASP A 100 -5.31 -0.83 7.69
N GLN A 101 -6.63 -0.81 7.87
CA GLN A 101 -7.55 -0.18 6.92
C GLN A 101 -7.32 1.33 6.83
N GLU A 102 -7.23 2.02 7.97
CA GLU A 102 -6.97 3.46 8.00
C GLU A 102 -5.59 3.80 7.42
N LEU A 103 -4.53 3.06 7.78
CA LEU A 103 -3.20 3.26 7.20
C LEU A 103 -3.18 3.02 5.70
N ALA A 104 -3.86 1.99 5.20
CA ALA A 104 -3.93 1.71 3.76
C ALA A 104 -4.62 2.86 3.00
N VAL A 105 -5.74 3.39 3.53
CA VAL A 105 -6.45 4.53 2.95
C VAL A 105 -5.59 5.80 2.95
N GLN A 106 -4.95 6.12 4.08
CA GLN A 106 -4.08 7.31 4.14
C GLN A 106 -2.82 7.14 3.28
N GLY A 107 -2.27 5.93 3.20
CA GLY A 107 -1.19 5.58 2.29
C GLY A 107 -1.59 5.78 0.83
N PHE A 108 -2.78 5.35 0.43
CA PHE A 108 -3.31 5.60 -0.91
C PHE A 108 -3.42 7.10 -1.22
N LYS A 109 -3.95 7.90 -0.29
CA LYS A 109 -3.98 9.37 -0.44
C LYS A 109 -2.58 9.97 -0.54
N ARG A 110 -1.60 9.41 0.19
CA ARG A 110 -0.19 9.79 0.09
C ARG A 110 0.39 9.47 -1.29
N ALA A 111 0.07 8.33 -1.88
CA ALA A 111 0.47 7.99 -3.25
C ALA A 111 -0.03 9.04 -4.27
N ARG A 112 -1.29 9.47 -4.15
CA ARG A 112 -1.85 10.55 -4.97
C ARG A 112 -1.11 11.89 -4.78
N GLN A 113 -0.78 12.25 -3.54
CA GLN A 113 0.02 13.46 -3.26
C GLN A 113 1.38 13.41 -3.94
N ILE A 114 2.06 12.25 -3.89
CA ILE A 114 3.36 12.05 -4.53
C ILE A 114 3.22 12.12 -6.05
N ALA A 115 2.27 11.39 -6.63
CA ALA A 115 2.02 11.42 -8.08
C ALA A 115 1.77 12.85 -8.57
N ASN A 116 0.93 13.62 -7.88
CA ASN A 116 0.66 15.01 -8.22
C ASN A 116 1.90 15.93 -8.08
N ALA A 117 2.78 15.66 -7.10
CA ALA A 117 3.99 16.45 -6.89
C ALA A 117 5.11 16.17 -7.91
N THR A 118 5.13 14.97 -8.50
CA THR A 118 6.19 14.60 -9.47
C THR A 118 6.05 15.30 -10.83
N GLY A 119 4.85 15.74 -11.21
CA GLY A 119 4.60 16.38 -12.51
C GLY A 119 4.77 15.45 -13.72
N ILE A 120 4.86 14.14 -13.53
CA ILE A 120 5.04 13.13 -14.59
C ILE A 120 3.73 12.55 -15.11
N THR A 121 2.59 13.12 -14.74
CA THR A 121 1.27 12.61 -15.11
C THR A 121 0.84 13.08 -16.50
N ILE A 122 0.28 12.16 -17.29
CA ILE A 122 -0.36 12.46 -18.58
C ILE A 122 -1.86 12.26 -18.37
N GLY A 123 -2.62 13.35 -18.29
CA GLY A 123 -4.07 13.30 -18.07
C GLY A 123 -4.48 12.94 -16.62
N PRO A 124 -5.76 12.57 -16.41
CA PRO A 124 -6.26 12.17 -15.09
C PRO A 124 -5.70 10.82 -14.64
N GLU A 125 -5.81 10.53 -13.35
CA GLU A 125 -5.51 9.20 -12.79
C GLU A 125 -6.30 8.12 -13.53
N PHE A 126 -5.62 7.09 -14.04
CA PHE A 126 -6.24 6.02 -14.82
C PHE A 126 -7.04 5.04 -13.93
N SER A 127 -6.46 4.61 -12.82
CA SER A 127 -7.10 3.68 -11.87
C SER A 127 -6.70 4.04 -10.44
N PRO A 128 -7.64 4.08 -9.48
CA PRO A 128 -9.08 3.84 -9.61
C PRO A 128 -9.85 4.97 -10.29
N GLY A 129 -9.20 6.08 -10.63
CA GLY A 129 -9.84 7.22 -11.26
C GLY A 129 -10.29 8.32 -10.28
N PRO A 130 -10.59 9.52 -10.81
CA PRO A 130 -10.92 10.71 -10.03
C PRO A 130 -12.26 10.64 -9.28
N GLU A 131 -13.10 9.65 -9.54
CA GLU A 131 -14.39 9.44 -8.88
C GLU A 131 -14.26 8.74 -7.52
N THR A 132 -13.16 8.02 -7.29
CA THR A 132 -12.87 7.32 -6.02
C THR A 132 -12.22 8.31 -5.07
N GLN A 133 -12.97 8.90 -4.14
CA GLN A 133 -12.49 10.02 -3.33
C GLN A 133 -12.64 9.84 -1.81
N THR A 134 -13.76 9.26 -1.39
CA THR A 134 -14.02 9.05 0.04
C THR A 134 -13.20 7.89 0.58
N ASP A 135 -12.92 7.90 1.88
CA ASP A 135 -12.15 6.85 2.56
C ASP A 135 -12.81 5.48 2.38
N ALA A 136 -14.14 5.42 2.37
CA ALA A 136 -14.89 4.20 2.12
C ALA A 136 -14.70 3.67 0.68
N GLN A 137 -14.77 4.55 -0.33
CA GLN A 137 -14.53 4.16 -1.72
C GLN A 137 -13.08 3.69 -1.94
N ILE A 138 -12.13 4.41 -1.36
CA ILE A 138 -10.70 4.06 -1.42
C ILE A 138 -10.47 2.69 -0.76
N LEU A 139 -11.04 2.47 0.43
CA LEU A 139 -10.90 1.21 1.14
C LEU A 139 -11.49 0.04 0.34
N GLU A 140 -12.66 0.22 -0.25
CA GLU A 140 -13.28 -0.81 -1.10
C GLU A 140 -12.41 -1.14 -2.30
N TYR A 141 -11.88 -0.12 -2.99
CA TYR A 141 -10.93 -0.32 -4.07
C TYR A 141 -9.69 -1.10 -3.62
N ILE A 142 -9.11 -0.73 -2.46
CA ILE A 142 -7.94 -1.43 -1.90
C ILE A 142 -8.29 -2.89 -1.61
N LYS A 143 -9.45 -3.20 -1.02
CA LYS A 143 -9.88 -4.58 -0.73
C LYS A 143 -10.02 -5.44 -1.99
N GLN A 144 -10.35 -4.84 -3.12
CA GLN A 144 -10.49 -5.53 -4.40
C GLN A 144 -9.16 -5.67 -5.16
N ASN A 145 -8.17 -4.82 -4.86
CA ASN A 145 -6.94 -4.70 -5.67
C ASN A 145 -5.65 -4.93 -4.87
N LEU A 146 -5.71 -5.21 -3.57
CA LEU A 146 -4.49 -5.48 -2.82
C LEU A 146 -3.79 -6.74 -3.33
N VAL A 147 -2.46 -6.67 -3.38
CA VAL A 147 -1.60 -7.78 -3.79
C VAL A 147 -0.48 -7.97 -2.77
N PRO A 148 0.02 -9.20 -2.56
CA PRO A 148 1.17 -9.43 -1.72
C PRO A 148 2.43 -8.84 -2.33
N ILE A 149 3.29 -8.24 -1.50
CA ILE A 149 4.68 -7.90 -1.87
C ILE A 149 5.67 -9.05 -1.61
N HIS A 150 5.15 -10.25 -1.35
CA HIS A 150 5.94 -11.48 -1.11
C HIS A 150 6.87 -11.46 0.12
N HIS A 151 6.53 -10.71 1.18
CA HIS A 151 7.30 -10.62 2.45
C HIS A 151 6.64 -11.36 3.64
N ALA A 152 6.07 -12.55 3.42
CA ALA A 152 5.50 -13.34 4.51
C ALA A 152 6.61 -13.81 5.48
N SER A 153 6.41 -13.64 6.78
CA SER A 153 7.42 -13.97 7.80
C SER A 153 6.80 -14.28 9.16
N ALA A 154 7.63 -14.77 10.08
CA ALA A 154 7.35 -14.87 11.52
C ALA A 154 6.20 -15.81 11.93
N THR A 155 5.99 -16.91 11.18
CA THR A 155 5.07 -18.00 11.55
C THR A 155 5.64 -18.93 12.63
N CYS A 156 6.95 -18.91 12.86
CA CYS A 156 7.65 -19.59 13.96
C CYS A 156 8.63 -18.59 14.62
N LYS A 157 8.17 -17.88 15.64
CA LYS A 157 8.94 -16.82 16.33
C LYS A 157 9.79 -17.37 17.47
#